data_AF-A0A1H5EMJ5-F1
#
_entry.id   AF-A0A1H5EMJ5-F1
#
_cell.length_a   1.000
_cell.length_b   1.000
_cell.length_c   1.000
_cell.angle_alpha   90.00
_cell.angle_beta   90.00
_cell.angle_gamma   90.00
#
_symmetry.space_group_name_H-M   'P 1'
#
loop_
_entity.id
_entity.type
_entity.pdbx_description
1 polymer ?
#
loop_
_entity_poly.entity_id
_entity_poly.type
_entity_poly.pdbx_seq_one_letter_code
_entity_poly.pdbx_strand_id
1 'polypeptide(L)'
;MTNVTATDRHGHEWELLPMQEMVCARRVADDDTVLNAEDLIHNHGPLLLSAGQSGFGVGTRDALLDVIDLVVSDPETASVDQVREVATIAQCMLTARPAPKPVHREQTPTFSAAPRRQSSQSRNGLGRPW
;
A
#
# COMPACT_ATOMS: atom_id res chain seq x y z
N MET A 1 -15.75 -15.21 -0.42
CA MET A 1 -14.72 -14.41 -1.13
C MET A 1 -14.63 -13.10 -0.40
N THR A 2 -13.46 -12.76 0.16
CA THR A 2 -13.21 -11.44 0.71
C THR A 2 -12.96 -10.49 -0.46
N ASN A 3 -13.90 -9.60 -0.73
CA ASN A 3 -13.71 -8.60 -1.78
C ASN A 3 -12.63 -7.61 -1.29
N VAL A 4 -11.66 -7.34 -2.15
CA VAL A 4 -10.58 -6.40 -1.86
C VAL A 4 -11.10 -5.01 -2.13
N THR A 5 -11.01 -4.11 -1.15
CA THR A 5 -11.33 -2.70 -1.38
C THR A 5 -10.05 -1.90 -1.58
N ALA A 6 -10.17 -0.83 -2.35
CA ALA A 6 -9.09 0.08 -2.66
C ALA A 6 -9.59 1.51 -2.49
N THR A 7 -8.73 2.41 -2.05
CA THR A 7 -9.05 3.83 -1.90
C THR A 7 -8.16 4.65 -2.81
N ASP A 8 -8.75 5.57 -3.56
CA ASP A 8 -7.98 6.51 -4.39
C ASP A 8 -7.52 7.74 -3.61
N ARG A 9 -6.72 8.60 -4.25
CA ARG A 9 -6.20 9.85 -3.66
C ARG A 9 -7.28 10.86 -3.25
N HIS A 10 -8.49 10.74 -3.79
CA HIS A 10 -9.63 11.60 -3.47
C HIS A 10 -10.51 11.00 -2.36
N GLY A 11 -10.14 9.82 -1.85
CA GLY A 11 -10.88 9.11 -0.80
C GLY A 11 -12.07 8.31 -1.33
N HIS A 12 -12.18 8.10 -2.65
CA HIS A 12 -13.22 7.22 -3.18
C HIS A 12 -12.85 5.76 -2.95
N GLU A 13 -13.81 5.00 -2.45
CA GLU A 13 -13.67 3.57 -2.25
C GLU A 13 -14.13 2.78 -3.48
N TRP A 14 -13.30 1.81 -3.85
CA TRP A 14 -13.43 0.96 -5.03
C TRP A 14 -13.38 -0.50 -4.60
N GLU A 15 -14.37 -1.27 -4.98
CA GLU A 15 -14.38 -2.72 -4.81
C GLU A 15 -13.75 -3.38 -6.04
N LEU A 16 -12.69 -4.16 -5.82
CA LEU A 16 -11.98 -4.87 -6.90
C LEU A 16 -12.67 -6.20 -7.21
N LEU A 17 -13.10 -6.32 -8.46
CA LEU A 17 -13.81 -7.46 -9.01
C LEU A 17 -12.89 -8.20 -10.00
N PRO A 18 -12.42 -9.42 -9.67
CA PRO A 18 -11.65 -10.22 -10.60
C PRO A 18 -12.55 -10.72 -11.74
N MET A 19 -12.16 -10.42 -12.98
CA MET A 19 -12.73 -10.99 -14.20
C MET A 19 -11.72 -11.97 -14.82
N GLN A 20 -12.15 -12.75 -15.82
CA GLN A 20 -11.35 -13.84 -16.40
C GLN A 20 -9.94 -13.42 -16.83
N GLU A 21 -9.77 -12.22 -17.39
CA GLU A 21 -8.47 -11.74 -17.89
C GLU A 21 -8.08 -10.36 -17.35
N MET A 22 -8.91 -9.75 -16.51
CA MET A 22 -8.71 -8.37 -16.06
C MET A 22 -9.29 -8.14 -14.67
N VAL A 23 -8.86 -7.05 -14.03
CA VAL A 23 -9.46 -6.58 -12.78
C VAL A 23 -10.29 -5.35 -13.09
N CYS A 24 -11.57 -5.40 -12.72
CA CYS A 24 -12.45 -4.25 -12.72
C CYS A 24 -12.58 -3.71 -11.29
N ALA A 25 -12.98 -2.47 -11.18
CA ALA A 25 -13.21 -1.77 -9.94
C ALA A 25 -14.56 -1.08 -10.02
N ARG A 26 -15.46 -1.42 -9.10
CA ARG A 26 -16.75 -0.75 -8.94
C ARG A 26 -16.66 0.26 -7.82
N ARG A 27 -17.19 1.45 -8.02
CA ARG A 27 -17.23 2.46 -6.95
C ARG A 27 -18.26 2.07 -5.90
N VAL A 28 -17.87 2.06 -4.62
CA VAL A 28 -18.75 1.60 -3.52
C VAL A 28 -19.91 2.57 -3.27
N ALA A 29 -19.66 3.86 -3.42
CA ALA A 29 -20.68 4.89 -3.22
C ALA A 29 -21.65 5.07 -4.40
N ASP A 30 -21.34 4.45 -5.55
CA ASP A 30 -22.07 4.64 -6.81
C ASP A 30 -21.97 3.37 -7.66
N ASP A 31 -23.05 2.60 -7.70
CA ASP A 31 -23.08 1.28 -8.32
C ASP A 31 -22.93 1.31 -9.86
N ASP A 32 -23.12 2.47 -10.50
CA ASP A 32 -23.06 2.60 -11.95
C ASP A 32 -21.64 2.86 -12.50
N THR A 33 -20.71 3.27 -11.64
CA THR A 33 -19.33 3.55 -12.06
C THR A 33 -18.46 2.30 -11.93
N VAL A 34 -18.14 1.68 -13.07
CA VAL A 34 -17.20 0.56 -13.19
C VAL A 34 -16.04 0.94 -14.12
N LEU A 35 -14.82 0.78 -13.64
CA LEU A 35 -13.59 1.02 -14.40
C LEU A 35 -12.71 -0.23 -14.42
N ASN A 36 -11.90 -0.43 -15.45
CA ASN A 36 -10.81 -1.40 -15.37
C ASN A 36 -9.64 -0.82 -14.55
N ALA A 37 -8.71 -1.68 -14.12
CA ALA A 37 -7.57 -1.26 -13.32
C ALA A 37 -6.69 -0.20 -13.99
N GLU A 38 -6.52 -0.24 -15.31
CA GLU A 38 -5.71 0.72 -16.05
C GLU A 38 -6.34 2.11 -16.05
N ASP A 39 -7.63 2.20 -16.41
CA ASP A 39 -8.41 3.43 -16.40
C ASP A 39 -8.53 4.01 -14.99
N LEU A 40 -8.69 3.13 -13.99
CA LEU A 40 -8.75 3.56 -12.60
C LEU A 40 -7.44 4.22 -12.17
N ILE A 41 -6.28 3.61 -12.48
CA ILE A 41 -4.97 4.18 -12.16
C ILE A 41 -4.70 5.45 -12.98
N HIS A 42 -5.11 5.47 -14.25
CA HIS A 42 -4.94 6.63 -15.12
C HIS A 42 -5.70 7.85 -14.61
N ASN A 43 -6.98 7.67 -14.27
CA ASN A 43 -7.87 8.77 -13.87
C ASN A 43 -7.67 9.18 -12.40
N HIS A 44 -7.50 8.19 -11.52
CA HIS A 44 -7.50 8.40 -10.06
C HIS A 44 -6.11 8.33 -9.44
N GLY A 45 -5.09 7.87 -10.18
CA GLY A 45 -3.73 7.69 -9.69
C GLY A 45 -3.55 6.36 -8.94
N PRO A 46 -2.40 6.17 -8.28
CA PRO A 46 -2.14 4.99 -7.47
C PRO A 46 -3.21 4.75 -6.40
N LEU A 47 -3.57 3.49 -6.19
CA LEU A 47 -4.59 3.08 -5.24
C LEU A 47 -3.96 2.52 -3.97
N LEU A 48 -4.54 2.85 -2.82
CA LEU A 48 -4.24 2.20 -1.55
C LEU A 48 -5.12 0.95 -1.43
N LEU A 49 -4.53 -0.23 -1.48
CA LEU A 49 -5.27 -1.47 -1.24
C LEU A 49 -5.54 -1.63 0.25
N SER A 50 -6.82 -1.66 0.60
CA SER A 50 -7.29 -2.10 1.90
C SER A 50 -7.47 -3.61 1.80
N ALA A 51 -6.46 -4.36 2.24
CA ALA A 51 -6.69 -5.76 2.58
C ALA A 51 -7.76 -5.75 3.68
N GLY A 52 -8.98 -6.17 3.32
CA GLY A 52 -10.11 -6.20 4.23
C GLY A 52 -9.63 -6.74 5.56
N GLN A 53 -9.85 -5.97 6.63
CA GLN A 53 -9.25 -6.20 7.94
C GLN A 53 -9.24 -7.69 8.25
N SER A 54 -8.09 -8.33 8.11
CA SER A 54 -7.85 -9.68 8.62
C SER A 54 -7.69 -9.66 10.15
N GLY A 55 -8.19 -8.61 10.80
CA GLY A 55 -8.32 -8.49 12.22
C GLY A 55 -9.62 -9.16 12.64
N PHE A 56 -9.51 -10.08 13.59
CA PHE A 56 -10.64 -10.60 14.35
C PHE A 56 -11.58 -9.44 14.71
N GLY A 57 -12.86 -9.54 14.35
CA GLY A 57 -13.86 -8.56 14.75
C GLY A 57 -13.84 -8.38 16.27
N VAL A 58 -14.30 -7.23 16.77
CA VAL A 58 -14.17 -6.85 18.19
C VAL A 58 -14.62 -7.98 19.13
N GLY A 59 -15.72 -8.67 18.84
CA GLY A 59 -16.18 -9.83 19.62
C GLY A 59 -15.42 -11.14 19.40
N THR A 60 -14.79 -11.33 18.24
CA THR A 60 -13.97 -12.52 17.94
C THR A 60 -12.63 -12.46 18.64
N ARG A 61 -12.08 -11.25 18.82
CA ARG A 61 -10.84 -11.05 19.59
C ARG A 61 -11.05 -11.38 21.07
N ASP A 62 -12.14 -10.90 21.66
CA ASP A 62 -12.43 -11.16 23.07
C ASP A 62 -12.71 -12.65 23.30
N ALA A 63 -13.49 -13.30 22.42
CA ALA A 63 -13.71 -14.75 22.48
C ALA A 63 -12.40 -15.56 22.36
N LEU A 64 -11.47 -15.12 21.50
CA LEU A 64 -10.14 -15.75 21.41
C LEU A 64 -9.34 -15.59 22.70
N LEU A 65 -9.36 -14.40 23.31
CA LEU A 65 -8.66 -14.15 24.57
C LEU A 65 -9.22 -15.04 25.68
N ASP A 66 -10.54 -15.21 25.75
CA ASP A 66 -11.19 -16.11 26.71
C ASP A 66 -10.74 -17.56 26.52
N VAL A 67 -10.65 -18.05 25.27
CA VAL A 67 -10.17 -19.41 24.99
C VAL A 67 -8.68 -19.57 25.33
N ILE A 68 -7.85 -18.57 25.04
CA ILE A 68 -6.43 -18.59 25.42
C ILE A 68 -6.30 -18.62 26.95
N ASP A 69 -7.08 -17.80 27.67
CA ASP A 69 -7.06 -17.74 29.14
C ASP A 69 -7.51 -19.07 29.77
N LEU A 70 -8.52 -19.72 29.20
CA LEU A 70 -8.96 -21.06 29.59
C LEU A 70 -7.85 -22.10 29.39
N VAL A 71 -7.20 -22.11 28.22
CA VAL A 71 -6.11 -23.06 27.92
C VAL A 71 -4.91 -22.84 28.84
N VAL A 72 -4.61 -21.60 29.24
CA VAL A 72 -3.51 -21.28 30.15
C VAL A 72 -3.84 -21.64 31.59
N SER A 73 -5.06 -21.36 32.04
CA SER A 73 -5.48 -21.53 33.43
C SER A 73 -5.88 -22.96 33.77
N ASP A 74 -6.52 -23.66 32.83
CA ASP A 74 -6.98 -25.04 33.01
C ASP A 74 -6.96 -25.83 31.69
N PRO A 75 -5.76 -26.27 31.25
CA PRO A 75 -5.59 -26.96 29.98
C PRO A 75 -6.33 -28.30 29.90
N GLU A 76 -6.68 -28.94 31.02
CA GLU A 76 -7.39 -30.22 31.03
C GLU A 76 -8.90 -30.04 30.74
N THR A 77 -9.43 -28.84 30.91
CA THR A 77 -10.83 -28.52 30.61
C THR A 77 -11.03 -27.90 29.23
N ALA A 78 -9.96 -27.45 28.58
CA ALA A 78 -10.02 -26.94 27.21
C ALA A 78 -10.31 -28.09 26.22
N SER A 79 -11.30 -27.90 25.37
CA SER A 79 -11.62 -28.89 24.34
C SER A 79 -10.57 -28.92 23.23
N VAL A 80 -10.43 -30.06 22.55
CA VAL A 80 -9.52 -30.19 21.40
C VAL A 80 -9.84 -29.17 20.31
N ASP A 81 -11.12 -28.83 20.11
CA ASP A 81 -11.55 -27.84 19.12
C ASP A 81 -11.10 -26.43 19.49
N GLN A 82 -11.20 -26.06 20.77
CA GLN A 82 -10.71 -24.78 21.29
C GLN A 82 -9.19 -24.63 21.15
N VAL A 83 -8.43 -25.68 21.45
CA VAL A 83 -6.97 -25.70 21.27
C VAL A 83 -6.60 -25.56 19.78
N ARG A 84 -7.36 -26.21 18.89
CA ARG A 84 -7.14 -26.14 17.45
C ARG A 84 -7.41 -24.74 16.90
N GLU A 85 -8.45 -24.07 17.38
CA GLU A 85 -8.78 -22.69 17.02
C GLU A 85 -7.63 -21.73 17.38
N VAL A 86 -7.11 -21.81 18.62
CA VAL A 86 -5.95 -21.02 19.06
C VAL A 86 -4.72 -21.30 18.19
N ALA A 87 -4.45 -22.58 17.89
CA ALA A 87 -3.30 -22.97 17.07
C ALA A 87 -3.40 -22.43 15.64
N THR A 88 -4.58 -22.47 15.01
CA THR A 88 -4.80 -21.90 13.68
C THR A 88 -4.57 -20.40 13.67
N ILE A 89 -5.04 -19.70 14.70
CA ILE A 89 -4.89 -18.24 14.80
C ILE A 89 -3.41 -17.86 15.02
N ALA A 90 -2.71 -18.55 15.90
CA ALA A 90 -1.29 -18.35 16.11
C ALA A 90 -0.48 -18.56 14.81
N GLN A 91 -0.83 -19.58 14.02
CA GLN A 91 -0.23 -19.81 12.71
C GLN A 91 -0.51 -18.67 11.72
N CYS A 92 -1.74 -18.14 11.68
CA CYS A 92 -2.06 -16.97 10.85
C CYS A 92 -1.25 -15.73 11.23
N MET A 93 -1.06 -15.47 12.53
CA MET A 93 -0.24 -14.34 13.00
C MET A 93 1.24 -14.50 12.65
N LEU A 94 1.77 -15.72 12.70
CA LEU A 94 3.17 -16.02 12.38
C LEU A 94 3.44 -16.05 10.87
N THR A 95 2.44 -16.38 10.06
CA THR A 95 2.55 -16.43 8.59
C THR A 95 2.28 -15.08 7.92
N ALA A 96 1.73 -14.10 8.65
CA ALA A 96 1.61 -12.72 8.21
C ALA A 96 3.01 -12.11 8.06
N ARG A 97 3.56 -12.17 6.85
CA ARG A 97 4.85 -11.58 6.49
C ARG A 97 4.86 -10.09 6.85
N PRO A 98 5.88 -9.58 7.55
CA PRO A 98 5.98 -8.15 7.85
C PRO A 98 6.00 -7.34 6.55
N ALA A 99 5.26 -6.22 6.55
CA ALA A 99 5.20 -5.31 5.42
C ALA A 99 6.63 -4.88 5.02
N PRO A 100 6.95 -4.81 3.71
CA PRO A 100 8.25 -4.33 3.27
C PRO A 100 8.47 -2.91 3.81
N LYS A 101 9.58 -2.71 4.51
CA LYS A 101 9.96 -1.38 5.02
C LYS A 101 10.03 -0.40 3.84
N PRO A 102 9.43 0.80 3.94
CA PRO A 102 9.54 1.78 2.88
C PRO A 102 11.02 2.11 2.67
N VAL A 103 11.52 1.87 1.47
CA VAL A 103 12.88 2.25 1.08
C VAL A 103 12.91 3.77 1.05
N HIS A 104 13.56 4.38 2.03
CA HIS A 104 13.80 5.82 2.04
C HIS A 104 14.73 6.12 0.87
N ARG A 105 14.16 6.58 -0.26
CA ARG A 105 14.92 7.03 -1.42
C ARG A 105 15.59 8.34 -1.01
N GLU A 106 16.86 8.29 -0.67
CA GLU A 106 17.66 9.49 -0.45
C GLU A 106 17.61 10.35 -1.72
N GLN A 107 17.09 11.56 -1.57
CA GLN A 107 17.06 12.54 -2.64
C GLN A 107 18.49 13.04 -2.86
N THR A 108 19.13 12.60 -3.93
CA THR A 108 20.40 13.18 -4.40
C THR A 108 20.13 14.63 -4.82
N PRO A 109 20.72 15.65 -4.16
CA PRO A 109 20.53 17.02 -4.59
C PRO A 109 21.18 17.21 -5.96
N THR A 110 20.36 17.52 -6.95
CA THR A 110 20.79 17.87 -8.30
C THR A 110 21.59 19.17 -8.23
N PHE A 111 22.91 19.08 -8.39
CA PHE A 111 23.77 20.25 -8.52
C PHE A 111 23.49 20.92 -9.87
N SER A 112 22.73 22.03 -9.82
CA SER A 112 22.42 22.87 -10.98
C SER A 112 23.68 23.60 -11.44
N ALA A 113 24.28 23.16 -12.55
CA ALA A 113 25.40 23.84 -13.18
C ALA A 113 24.88 25.03 -14.02
N ALA A 114 25.14 26.25 -13.55
CA ALA A 114 24.91 27.49 -14.29
C ALA A 114 25.83 27.61 -15.52
N PRO A 115 25.40 28.24 -16.62
CA PRO A 115 26.22 28.36 -17.83
C PRO A 115 27.32 29.43 -17.66
N ARG A 116 28.55 29.01 -17.91
CA ARG A 116 29.76 29.85 -17.89
C ARG A 116 29.77 30.76 -19.12
N ARG A 117 29.59 32.08 -18.93
CA ARG A 117 29.84 33.10 -19.96
C ARG A 117 31.29 33.01 -20.44
N GLN A 118 31.51 32.72 -21.72
CA GLN A 118 32.78 32.97 -22.40
C GLN A 118 32.69 34.30 -23.15
N SER A 119 33.34 35.32 -22.60
CA SER A 119 33.66 36.57 -23.28
C SER A 119 34.93 36.36 -24.11
N SER A 120 34.77 36.15 -25.41
CA SER A 120 35.88 36.11 -26.37
C SER A 120 36.22 37.53 -26.88
N GLN A 121 37.26 38.07 -26.27
CA GLN A 121 38.38 38.84 -26.83
C GLN A 121 38.16 39.76 -28.06
N SER A 122 38.45 41.03 -27.78
CA SER A 122 38.85 42.11 -28.69
C SER A 122 39.91 41.69 -29.72
N ARG A 123 39.71 42.10 -30.98
CA ARG A 123 40.75 42.15 -32.02
C ARG A 123 41.15 43.60 -32.29
N ASN A 124 42.36 43.92 -31.82
CA ASN A 124 43.42 44.66 -32.50
C ASN A 124 43.07 45.99 -33.18
N GLY A 125 43.23 47.08 -32.42
CA GLY A 125 43.61 48.38 -32.97
C GLY A 125 45.11 48.39 -33.26
N LEU A 126 45.47 48.37 -34.55
CA LEU A 126 46.81 48.73 -35.01
C LEU A 126 46.85 50.25 -35.15
N GLY A 127 47.51 50.91 -34.21
CA GLY A 127 47.98 52.28 -34.42
C GLY A 127 49.21 52.26 -35.31
N ARG A 128 49.33 53.26 -36.20
CA ARG A 128 50.55 54.05 -36.38
C ARG A 128 50.20 55.46 -36.89
N PRO A 129 51.01 56.46 -36.55
CA PRO A 129 50.72 57.89 -36.73
C PRO A 129 51.18 58.42 -38.10
N TRP A 130 50.99 59.73 -38.27
CA TRP A 130 51.24 60.63 -39.41
C TRP A 130 50.01 60.90 -40.29
#